data_AF-A0A2L0UES0-F1
#
_entry.id   AF-A0A2L0UES0-F1
#
_cell.length_a   1.000
_cell.length_b   1.000
_cell.length_c   1.000
_cell.angle_alpha   90.00
_cell.angle_beta   90.00
_cell.angle_gamma   90.00
#
_symmetry.space_group_name_H-M   'P 1'
#
loop_
_entity.id
_entity.type
_entity.pdbx_description
1 polymer ?
#
loop_
_entity_poly.entity_id
_entity_poly.type
_entity_poly.pdbx_seq_one_letter_code
_entity_poly.pdbx_strand_id
1 'polypeptide(L)'
;MPLRCCGPARMVGVPKTPTARRFPRLLAASCAFLFVSGYFVVRFPDVEGASYASYGFNLLIALPAFVALVRQFGAARGTAALVAVSLFGYLIEGFGVATGVPYGEFYYGEPLGPTILGLVPYLLPLSYVPLVIGAVAVVSTGGSALRRTVLGGLLLVVIDGVLDPGAVALGFWIWPGGGPYYGVPLSNYGGWLISGLIASALVTWIGGRRL
;
A
#
# COMPACT_ATOMS: atom_id res chain seq x y z
N MET A 1 -60.44 -37.92 -29.10
CA MET A 1 -59.61 -37.16 -28.14
C MET A 1 -58.16 -37.57 -28.34
N PRO A 2 -57.35 -36.90 -29.18
CA PRO A 2 -55.94 -37.27 -29.37
C PRO A 2 -54.99 -36.34 -28.59
N LEU A 3 -53.94 -36.97 -28.08
CA LEU A 3 -52.86 -36.43 -27.27
C LEU A 3 -52.04 -35.38 -28.03
N ARG A 4 -51.79 -34.22 -27.41
CA ARG A 4 -50.80 -33.24 -27.90
C ARG A 4 -49.42 -33.62 -27.38
N CYS A 5 -48.52 -33.97 -28.30
CA CYS A 5 -47.11 -34.22 -28.05
C CYS A 5 -46.40 -32.97 -27.51
N CYS A 6 -45.61 -33.15 -26.44
CA CYS A 6 -44.63 -32.18 -25.96
C CYS A 6 -43.54 -31.94 -27.01
N GLY A 7 -43.25 -30.67 -27.32
CA GLY A 7 -42.07 -30.28 -28.09
C GLY A 7 -40.79 -30.40 -27.24
N PRO A 8 -39.61 -30.59 -27.87
CA PRO A 8 -38.36 -30.78 -27.13
C PRO A 8 -37.95 -29.51 -26.39
N ALA A 9 -37.58 -29.68 -25.12
CA ALA A 9 -37.07 -28.62 -24.26
C ALA A 9 -35.77 -28.02 -24.85
N ARG A 10 -35.72 -26.69 -24.98
CA ARG A 10 -34.47 -25.96 -25.25
C ARG A 10 -33.52 -26.23 -24.08
N MET A 11 -32.44 -26.97 -24.33
CA MET A 11 -31.32 -27.05 -23.41
C MET A 11 -30.72 -25.65 -23.23
N VAL A 12 -30.96 -25.06 -22.05
CA VAL A 12 -30.26 -23.87 -21.58
C VAL A 12 -28.78 -24.26 -21.45
N GLY A 13 -27.93 -23.65 -22.28
CA GLY A 13 -26.50 -23.93 -22.29
C GLY A 13 -25.90 -23.70 -20.90
N VAL A 14 -25.16 -24.69 -20.41
CA VAL A 14 -24.35 -24.63 -19.19
C VAL A 14 -23.40 -23.42 -19.30
N PRO A 15 -23.30 -22.55 -18.27
CA PRO A 15 -22.33 -21.46 -18.26
C PRO A 15 -20.92 -22.01 -18.48
N LYS A 16 -20.19 -21.43 -19.44
CA LYS A 16 -18.80 -21.81 -19.73
C LYS A 16 -17.96 -21.72 -18.45
N THR A 17 -17.28 -22.81 -18.11
CA THR A 17 -16.29 -22.89 -17.03
C THR A 17 -15.31 -21.71 -17.16
N PRO A 18 -14.95 -21.02 -16.06
CA PRO A 18 -13.95 -19.95 -16.13
C PRO A 18 -12.69 -20.51 -16.75
N THR A 19 -12.19 -19.84 -17.79
CA THR A 19 -10.93 -20.21 -18.44
C THR A 19 -9.86 -20.31 -17.36
N ALA A 20 -9.19 -21.47 -17.27
CA ALA A 20 -8.08 -21.66 -16.32
C ALA A 20 -7.10 -20.51 -16.51
N ARG A 21 -7.00 -19.60 -15.53
CA ARG A 21 -6.08 -18.47 -15.61
C ARG A 21 -4.68 -19.08 -15.73
N ARG A 22 -4.00 -18.86 -16.87
CA ARG A 22 -2.62 -19.31 -17.05
C ARG A 22 -1.81 -18.78 -15.87
N PHE A 23 -1.13 -19.67 -15.16
CA PHE A 23 -0.23 -19.27 -14.09
C PHE A 23 0.75 -18.24 -14.66
N PRO A 24 0.79 -17.00 -14.13
CA PRO A 24 1.57 -15.93 -14.73
C PRO A 24 3.06 -16.24 -14.52
N ARG A 25 3.69 -16.89 -15.51
CA ARG A 25 5.11 -17.32 -15.45
C ARG A 25 6.05 -16.18 -15.08
N LEU A 26 5.76 -14.97 -15.57
CA LEU A 26 6.51 -13.77 -15.24
C LEU A 26 6.40 -13.42 -13.74
N LEU A 27 5.20 -13.46 -13.17
CA LEU A 27 4.99 -13.21 -11.74
C LEU A 27 5.69 -14.28 -10.89
N ALA A 28 5.58 -15.55 -11.28
CA ALA A 28 6.27 -16.63 -10.58
C ALA A 28 7.80 -16.46 -10.61
N ALA A 29 8.35 -16.08 -11.77
CA ALA A 29 9.76 -15.78 -11.93
C ALA A 29 10.18 -14.54 -11.10
N SER A 30 9.36 -13.49 -11.07
CA SER A 30 9.59 -12.31 -10.24
C SER A 30 9.58 -12.66 -8.76
N CYS A 31 8.60 -13.44 -8.28
CA CYS A 31 8.54 -13.89 -6.89
C CYS A 31 9.77 -14.72 -6.51
N ALA A 32 10.18 -15.66 -7.37
CA ALA A 32 11.38 -16.47 -7.14
C ALA A 32 12.65 -15.61 -7.11
N PHE A 33 12.79 -14.66 -8.03
CA PHE A 33 13.90 -13.71 -8.06
C PHE A 33 13.95 -12.87 -6.77
N LEU A 34 12.83 -12.26 -6.39
CA LEU A 34 12.73 -11.46 -5.15
C LEU A 34 13.08 -12.29 -3.91
N PHE A 35 12.62 -13.55 -3.84
CA PHE A 35 12.92 -14.44 -2.72
C PHE A 35 14.42 -14.77 -2.62
N VAL A 36 15.03 -15.20 -3.73
CA VAL A 36 16.46 -15.55 -3.77
C VAL A 36 17.29 -14.32 -3.44
N SER A 37 17.04 -13.20 -4.11
CA SER A 37 17.85 -12.01 -3.91
C SER A 37 17.62 -11.37 -2.53
N GLY A 38 16.41 -11.45 -1.96
CA GLY A 38 16.13 -11.04 -0.59
C GLY A 38 16.94 -11.84 0.44
N TYR A 39 17.07 -13.16 0.27
CA TYR A 39 17.93 -13.99 1.12
C TYR A 39 19.40 -13.52 1.10
N PHE A 40 19.94 -13.22 -0.09
CA PHE A 40 21.33 -12.77 -0.21
C PHE A 40 21.55 -11.37 0.38
N VAL A 41 20.64 -10.42 0.15
CA VAL A 41 20.74 -9.06 0.72
C VAL A 41 20.71 -9.09 2.25
N VAL A 42 19.85 -9.92 2.85
CA VAL A 42 19.79 -10.05 4.31
C VAL A 42 21.01 -10.79 4.85
N ARG A 43 21.52 -11.81 4.16
CA ARG A 43 22.63 -12.62 4.65
C ARG A 43 24.01 -11.97 4.47
N PHE A 44 24.14 -11.12 3.46
CA PHE A 44 25.39 -10.46 3.06
C PHE A 44 25.16 -8.94 2.84
N PRO A 45 24.82 -8.20 3.91
CA PRO A 45 24.47 -6.77 3.82
C PRO A 45 25.67 -5.89 3.43
N ASP A 46 26.90 -6.33 3.72
CA ASP A 46 28.12 -5.56 3.50
C ASP A 46 28.67 -5.64 2.06
N VAL A 47 27.99 -6.37 1.18
CA VAL A 47 28.39 -6.50 -0.22
C VAL A 47 28.10 -5.20 -0.96
N GLU A 48 29.07 -4.73 -1.73
CA GLU A 48 28.93 -3.54 -2.56
C GLU A 48 27.67 -3.66 -3.46
N GLY A 49 26.76 -2.71 -3.29
CA GLY A 49 25.51 -2.64 -4.05
C GLY A 49 24.31 -3.38 -3.46
N ALA A 50 24.41 -3.98 -2.27
CA ALA A 50 23.26 -4.55 -1.57
C ALA A 50 22.13 -3.51 -1.34
N SER A 51 22.47 -2.24 -1.11
CA SER A 51 21.51 -1.14 -0.99
C SER A 51 20.75 -0.86 -2.29
N TYR A 52 21.40 -0.94 -3.45
CA TYR A 52 20.73 -0.79 -4.75
C TYR A 52 19.74 -1.91 -5.01
N ALA A 53 20.04 -3.14 -4.59
CA ALA A 53 19.11 -4.26 -4.67
C ALA A 53 17.86 -4.00 -3.82
N SER A 54 18.03 -3.48 -2.59
CA SER A 54 16.92 -3.07 -1.72
C SER A 54 16.05 -1.99 -2.36
N TYR A 55 16.62 -0.97 -3.00
CA TYR A 55 15.86 0.04 -3.74
C TYR A 55 15.07 -0.58 -4.91
N GLY A 56 15.71 -1.49 -5.64
CA GLY A 56 15.06 -2.27 -6.69
C GLY A 56 13.87 -3.07 -6.17
N PHE A 57 13.99 -3.74 -5.02
CA PHE A 57 12.87 -4.50 -4.43
C PHE A 57 11.71 -3.62 -3.99
N ASN A 58 12.00 -2.50 -3.33
CA ASN A 58 10.96 -1.55 -2.94
C ASN A 58 10.19 -1.06 -4.17
N LEU A 59 10.88 -0.72 -5.25
CA LEU A 59 10.24 -0.34 -6.50
C LEU A 59 9.41 -1.48 -7.10
N LEU A 60 9.96 -2.70 -7.18
CA LEU A 60 9.26 -3.84 -7.77
C LEU A 60 8.01 -4.24 -6.97
N ILE A 61 8.03 -4.10 -5.65
CA ILE A 61 6.89 -4.35 -4.77
C ILE A 61 5.83 -3.25 -4.93
N ALA A 62 6.23 -1.99 -5.07
CA ALA A 62 5.32 -0.85 -5.23
C ALA A 62 4.69 -0.78 -6.64
N LEU A 63 5.42 -1.21 -7.67
CA LEU A 63 5.07 -1.03 -9.08
C LEU A 63 3.68 -1.55 -9.47
N PRO A 64 3.21 -2.74 -9.03
CA PRO A 64 1.88 -3.22 -9.35
C PRO A 64 0.77 -2.27 -8.90
N ALA A 65 0.89 -1.68 -7.70
CA ALA A 65 -0.09 -0.73 -7.17
C ALA A 65 -0.11 0.56 -8.03
N PHE A 66 1.06 1.07 -8.41
CA PHE A 66 1.18 2.27 -9.24
C PHE A 66 0.60 2.05 -10.64
N VAL A 67 0.94 0.92 -11.27
CA VAL A 67 0.41 0.53 -12.57
C VAL A 67 -1.11 0.35 -12.50
N ALA A 68 -1.62 -0.30 -11.44
CA ALA A 68 -3.05 -0.50 -11.26
C ALA A 68 -3.78 0.86 -11.13
N LEU A 69 -3.28 1.76 -10.30
CA LEU A 69 -3.87 3.10 -10.12
C LEU A 69 -3.88 3.90 -11.41
N VAL A 70 -2.75 3.92 -12.13
CA VAL A 70 -2.61 4.62 -13.42
C VAL A 70 -3.54 4.05 -14.47
N ARG A 71 -3.72 2.72 -14.53
CA ARG A 71 -4.66 2.09 -15.45
C ARG A 71 -6.11 2.37 -15.07
N GLN A 72 -6.43 2.42 -13.78
CA GLN A 72 -7.78 2.69 -13.28
C GLN A 72 -8.19 4.15 -13.53
N PHE A 73 -7.34 5.12 -13.19
CA PHE A 73 -7.66 6.54 -13.29
C PHE A 73 -7.29 7.15 -14.65
N GLY A 74 -6.49 6.45 -15.45
CA GLY A 74 -5.81 7.00 -16.63
C GLY A 74 -4.53 7.76 -16.27
N ALA A 75 -3.61 7.90 -17.23
CA ALA A 75 -2.26 8.43 -17.02
C ALA A 75 -2.22 9.74 -16.22
N ALA A 76 -2.95 10.78 -16.66
CA ALA A 76 -2.91 12.09 -16.01
C ALA A 76 -3.37 12.04 -14.54
N ARG A 77 -4.53 11.44 -14.26
CA ARG A 77 -5.10 11.39 -12.91
C ARG A 77 -4.37 10.39 -12.01
N GLY A 78 -3.93 9.27 -12.56
CA GLY A 78 -3.13 8.29 -11.83
C GLY A 78 -1.80 8.89 -11.38
N THR A 79 -1.06 9.52 -12.30
CA THR A 79 0.18 10.21 -11.95
C THR A 79 -0.06 11.35 -10.96
N ALA A 80 -1.12 12.14 -11.15
CA ALA A 80 -1.47 13.20 -10.20
C ALA A 80 -1.75 12.65 -8.79
N ALA A 81 -2.46 11.52 -8.67
CA ALA A 81 -2.70 10.87 -7.38
C ALA A 81 -1.41 10.35 -6.74
N LEU A 82 -0.53 9.71 -7.51
CA LEU A 82 0.77 9.25 -7.01
C LEU A 82 1.61 10.41 -6.47
N VAL A 83 1.71 11.50 -7.24
CA VAL A 83 2.46 12.70 -6.83
C VAL A 83 1.81 13.34 -5.60
N ALA A 84 0.50 13.53 -5.59
CA ALA A 84 -0.21 14.19 -4.49
C ALA A 84 -0.04 13.42 -3.17
N VAL A 85 -0.20 12.09 -3.18
CA VAL A 85 -0.04 11.26 -1.98
C VAL A 85 1.42 11.20 -1.54
N SER A 86 2.37 11.16 -2.48
CA SER A 86 3.81 11.17 -2.16
C SER A 86 4.23 12.48 -1.50
N LEU A 87 3.82 13.62 -2.05
CA LEU A 87 4.11 14.93 -1.49
C LEU A 87 3.45 15.10 -0.13
N PHE A 88 2.18 14.69 -0.01
CA PHE A 88 1.48 14.70 1.27
C PHE A 88 2.22 13.87 2.32
N GLY A 89 2.64 12.64 1.97
CA GLY A 89 3.42 11.76 2.83
C GLY A 89 4.69 12.44 3.33
N TYR A 90 5.50 13.02 2.45
CA TYR A 90 6.70 13.75 2.87
C TYR A 90 6.40 14.93 3.78
N LEU A 91 5.33 15.68 3.52
CA LEU A 91 4.95 16.83 4.33
C LEU A 91 4.51 16.41 5.73
N ILE A 92 3.62 15.41 5.85
CA ILE A 92 3.08 15.00 7.14
C ILE A 92 4.11 14.23 7.97
N GLU A 93 4.94 13.40 7.34
CA GLU A 93 6.03 12.68 8.02
C GLU A 93 7.14 13.64 8.44
N GLY A 94 7.53 14.57 7.55
CA GLY A 94 8.54 15.58 7.87
C GLY A 94 8.07 16.49 9.01
N PHE A 95 6.80 16.87 9.02
CA PHE A 95 6.18 17.60 10.13
C PHE A 95 6.14 16.76 11.41
N GLY A 96 5.78 15.48 11.30
CA GLY A 96 5.75 14.51 12.38
C GLY A 96 7.10 14.36 13.08
N VAL A 97 8.15 14.06 12.33
CA VAL A 97 9.51 13.91 12.86
C VAL A 97 10.03 15.23 13.44
N ALA A 98 9.74 16.37 12.80
CA ALA A 98 10.23 17.66 13.27
C ALA A 98 9.54 18.20 14.53
N THR A 99 8.27 17.84 14.76
CA THR A 99 7.44 18.46 15.81
C THR A 99 6.93 17.48 16.85
N GLY A 100 6.98 16.18 16.58
CA GLY A 100 6.32 15.15 17.38
C GLY A 100 4.80 15.08 17.18
N VAL A 101 4.20 15.85 16.27
CA VAL A 101 2.75 15.85 16.02
C VAL A 101 2.50 15.47 14.55
N PRO A 102 1.55 14.57 14.21
CA PRO A 102 0.55 13.97 15.10
C PRO A 102 0.97 12.64 15.73
N TYR A 103 2.10 12.07 15.34
CA TYR A 103 2.44 10.68 15.66
C TYR A 103 3.04 10.50 17.07
N GLY A 104 3.56 11.56 17.68
CA GLY A 104 4.44 11.55 18.85
C GLY A 104 5.88 11.84 18.45
N GLU A 105 6.81 11.92 19.41
CA GLU A 105 8.24 12.06 19.13
C GLU A 105 8.88 10.74 18.67
N PHE A 106 9.30 10.68 17.41
CA PHE A 106 10.08 9.57 16.84
C PHE A 106 11.13 10.04 15.85
N TYR A 107 12.02 9.12 15.50
CA TYR A 107 12.91 9.26 14.36
C TYR A 107 13.04 7.93 13.61
N TYR A 108 13.37 8.01 12.33
CA TYR A 108 13.67 6.84 11.52
C TYR A 108 15.08 6.33 11.80
N GLY A 109 15.23 5.01 11.83
CA GLY A 109 16.54 4.37 12.00
C GLY A 109 17.31 4.21 10.69
N GLU A 110 18.61 3.98 10.84
CA GLU A 110 19.57 3.71 9.75
C GLU A 110 19.11 2.65 8.72
N PRO A 111 18.41 1.54 9.08
CA PRO A 111 18.05 0.51 8.12
C PRO A 111 17.16 0.96 6.96
N LEU A 112 16.44 2.09 7.09
CA LEU A 112 15.60 2.64 6.03
C LEU A 112 16.39 3.39 4.95
N GLY A 113 17.69 3.58 5.17
CA GLY A 113 18.58 4.23 4.24
C GLY A 113 18.51 5.75 4.30
N PRO A 114 19.03 6.44 3.28
CA PRO A 114 19.18 7.89 3.29
C PRO A 114 17.85 8.64 3.44
N THR A 115 17.91 9.77 4.14
CA THR A 115 16.76 10.62 4.44
C THR A 115 16.85 11.99 3.77
N ILE A 116 15.70 12.55 3.38
CA ILE A 116 15.57 13.93 2.91
C ILE A 116 15.71 14.85 4.12
N LEU A 117 16.68 15.77 4.04
CA LEU A 117 16.98 16.76 5.09
C LEU A 117 17.29 16.14 6.47
N GLY A 118 17.72 14.87 6.52
CA GLY A 118 17.94 14.17 7.79
C GLY A 118 16.67 13.69 8.48
N LEU A 119 15.49 13.87 7.86
CA LEU A 119 14.19 13.63 8.51
C LEU A 119 13.48 12.39 7.98
N VAL A 120 13.23 12.30 6.68
CA VAL A 120 12.29 11.31 6.11
C VAL A 120 12.96 10.44 5.04
N PRO A 121 12.86 9.10 5.07
CA PRO A 121 13.51 8.22 4.09
C PRO A 121 13.12 8.51 2.63
N TYR A 122 14.09 8.39 1.71
CA TYR A 122 13.88 8.57 0.27
C TYR A 122 12.84 7.61 -0.33
N LEU A 123 12.70 6.44 0.29
CA LEU A 123 11.80 5.39 -0.18
C LEU A 123 10.38 5.52 0.36
N LEU A 124 10.07 6.56 1.16
CA LEU A 124 8.73 6.75 1.73
C LEU A 124 7.62 6.61 0.68
N PRO A 125 7.71 7.21 -0.52
CA PRO A 125 6.66 7.04 -1.53
C PRO A 125 6.47 5.59 -1.99
N LEU A 126 7.54 4.79 -1.99
CA LEU A 126 7.48 3.38 -2.41
C LEU A 126 6.89 2.48 -1.33
N SER A 127 7.00 2.83 -0.06
CA SER A 127 6.40 2.08 1.05
C SER A 127 4.98 2.55 1.35
N TYR A 128 4.74 3.86 1.45
CA TYR A 128 3.47 4.43 1.92
C TYR A 128 2.37 4.45 0.85
N VAL A 129 2.68 4.91 -0.37
CA VAL A 129 1.65 5.12 -1.41
C VAL A 129 0.94 3.81 -1.80
N PRO A 130 1.62 2.64 -1.94
CA PRO A 130 0.93 1.38 -2.19
C PRO A 130 -0.07 0.99 -1.09
N LEU A 131 0.20 1.31 0.18
CA LEU A 131 -0.72 1.03 1.29
C LEU A 131 -2.00 1.83 1.13
N VAL A 132 -1.88 3.14 0.82
CA VAL A 132 -3.04 4.02 0.57
C VAL A 132 -3.86 3.51 -0.61
N ILE A 133 -3.20 3.16 -1.72
CA ILE A 133 -3.89 2.60 -2.90
C ILE A 133 -4.62 1.32 -2.54
N GLY A 134 -3.95 0.38 -1.85
CA GLY A 134 -4.53 -0.89 -1.45
C GLY A 134 -5.73 -0.71 -0.51
N ALA A 135 -5.59 0.13 0.51
CA ALA A 135 -6.66 0.40 1.48
C ALA A 135 -7.91 0.99 0.80
N VAL A 136 -7.72 2.00 -0.06
CA VAL A 136 -8.83 2.60 -0.82
C VAL A 136 -9.43 1.59 -1.80
N ALA A 137 -8.61 0.82 -2.52
CA ALA A 137 -9.08 -0.16 -3.50
C ALA A 137 -9.97 -1.24 -2.86
N VAL A 138 -9.63 -1.73 -1.67
CA VAL A 138 -10.43 -2.73 -0.93
C VAL A 138 -11.84 -2.21 -0.62
N VAL A 139 -11.97 -0.92 -0.31
CA VAL A 139 -13.25 -0.31 0.10
C VAL A 139 -13.96 0.42 -1.05
N SER A 140 -13.43 0.34 -2.27
CA SER A 140 -13.95 1.10 -3.42
C SER A 140 -15.24 0.52 -4.02
N THR A 141 -15.68 -0.67 -3.60
CA THR A 141 -16.87 -1.34 -4.14
C THR A 141 -18.17 -0.73 -3.61
N GLY A 142 -18.67 0.27 -4.32
CA GLY A 142 -19.95 0.92 -4.05
C GLY A 142 -19.97 1.81 -2.80
N GLY A 143 -20.95 2.71 -2.73
CA GLY A 143 -21.10 3.67 -1.62
C GLY A 143 -20.54 5.06 -1.92
N SER A 144 -20.61 5.95 -0.93
CA SER A 144 -20.24 7.36 -1.07
C SER A 144 -18.73 7.60 -0.99
N ALA A 145 -18.27 8.74 -1.50
CA ALA A 145 -16.88 9.18 -1.32
C ALA A 145 -16.47 9.22 0.16
N LEU A 146 -17.35 9.74 1.03
CA LEU A 146 -17.13 9.79 2.47
C LEU A 146 -16.89 8.40 3.07
N ARG A 147 -17.71 7.40 2.69
CA ARG A 147 -17.54 6.02 3.16
C ARG A 147 -16.18 5.47 2.76
N ARG A 148 -15.75 5.70 1.52
CA ARG A 148 -14.44 5.23 1.02
C ARG A 148 -13.28 5.89 1.75
N THR A 149 -13.38 7.19 2.00
CA THR A 149 -12.39 7.93 2.80
C THR A 149 -12.28 7.41 4.22
N VAL A 150 -13.42 7.26 4.92
CA VAL A 150 -13.44 6.82 6.32
C VAL A 150 -12.94 5.38 6.44
N LEU A 151 -13.45 4.46 5.63
CA LEU A 151 -13.03 3.06 5.69
C LEU A 151 -11.58 2.88 5.23
N GLY A 152 -11.12 3.65 4.24
CA GLY A 152 -9.72 3.65 3.80
C GLY A 152 -8.78 4.12 4.91
N GLY A 153 -9.11 5.23 5.59
CA GLY A 153 -8.33 5.74 6.73
C GLY A 153 -8.29 4.76 7.90
N LEU A 154 -9.43 4.16 8.28
CA LEU A 154 -9.48 3.14 9.33
C LEU A 154 -8.66 1.91 8.96
N LEU A 155 -8.71 1.46 7.70
CA LEU A 155 -7.93 0.31 7.24
C LEU A 155 -6.42 0.61 7.27
N LEU A 156 -6.01 1.85 7.01
CA LEU A 156 -4.61 2.27 7.15
C LEU A 156 -4.12 2.21 8.61
N VAL A 157 -4.96 2.57 9.58
CA VAL A 157 -4.63 2.40 11.01
C VAL A 157 -4.48 0.91 11.36
N VAL A 158 -5.34 0.04 10.82
CA VAL A 158 -5.21 -1.41 11.02
C VAL A 158 -3.92 -1.95 10.40
N ILE A 159 -3.58 -1.51 9.18
CA ILE A 159 -2.34 -1.87 8.52
C ILE A 159 -1.14 -1.42 9.37
N ASP A 160 -1.14 -0.18 9.85
CA ASP A 160 -0.09 0.38 10.70
C ASP A 160 0.11 -0.43 11.98
N GLY A 161 -0.98 -0.75 12.69
CA GLY A 161 -0.93 -1.60 13.89
C GLY A 161 -0.35 -3.00 13.63
N VAL A 162 -0.47 -3.54 12.41
CA VAL A 162 0.17 -4.81 12.04
C VAL A 162 1.65 -4.62 11.67
N LEU A 163 2.02 -3.50 11.07
CA LEU A 163 3.39 -3.20 10.64
C LEU A 163 4.30 -2.80 11.80
N ASP A 164 3.77 -2.00 12.73
CA ASP A 164 4.49 -1.39 13.85
C ASP A 164 5.34 -2.36 14.68
N PRO A 165 4.81 -3.50 15.16
CA PRO A 165 5.60 -4.41 15.97
C PRO A 165 6.86 -4.93 15.26
N GLY A 166 6.74 -5.23 13.96
CA GLY A 166 7.85 -5.69 13.15
C GLY A 166 8.85 -4.58 12.85
N ALA A 167 8.36 -3.39 12.52
CA ALA A 167 9.20 -2.25 12.21
C ALA A 167 9.98 -1.71 13.41
N VAL A 168 9.36 -1.66 14.60
CA VAL A 168 10.06 -1.34 15.86
C VAL A 168 11.12 -2.40 16.16
N ALA A 169 10.79 -3.69 16.03
CA ALA A 169 11.75 -4.77 16.26
C ALA A 169 12.95 -4.75 15.28
N LEU A 170 12.73 -4.25 14.06
CA LEU A 170 13.77 -4.06 13.04
C LEU A 170 14.48 -2.71 13.15
N GLY A 171 14.09 -1.84 14.08
CA GLY A 171 14.69 -0.52 14.27
C GLY A 171 14.41 0.47 13.14
N PHE A 172 13.29 0.31 12.42
CA PHE A 172 12.90 1.21 11.32
C PHE A 172 12.43 2.56 11.84
N TRP A 173 11.68 2.57 12.93
CA TRP A 173 11.33 3.79 13.67
C TRP A 173 11.50 3.55 15.16
N ILE A 174 11.99 4.58 15.83
CA ILE A 174 12.36 4.53 17.24
C ILE A 174 11.57 5.60 17.98
N TRP A 175 10.89 5.16 19.04
CA TRP A 175 10.07 5.98 19.93
C TRP A 175 10.78 6.12 21.29
N PRO A 176 11.54 7.20 21.56
CA PRO A 176 12.31 7.33 22.81
C PRO A 176 11.43 7.33 24.06
N GLY A 177 10.24 7.93 23.97
CA GLY A 177 9.25 7.94 25.06
C GLY A 177 8.51 6.61 25.22
N GLY A 178 8.69 5.67 24.30
CA GLY A 178 7.97 4.40 24.25
C GLY A 178 6.45 4.57 24.09
N GLY A 179 5.72 3.50 24.35
CA GLY A 179 4.27 3.51 24.31
C GLY A 179 3.66 2.14 24.58
N PRO A 180 2.34 2.09 24.81
CA PRO A 180 1.68 0.90 25.35
C PRO A 180 1.55 -0.25 24.35
N TYR A 181 1.72 -0.01 23.05
CA TYR A 181 1.62 -1.04 22.02
C TYR A 181 2.99 -1.28 21.38
N TYR A 182 3.69 -2.34 21.80
CA TYR A 182 5.03 -2.68 21.27
C TYR A 182 6.05 -1.52 21.30
N GLY A 183 5.92 -0.59 22.25
CA GLY A 183 6.77 0.60 22.34
C GLY A 183 6.28 1.80 21.52
N VAL A 184 5.13 1.70 20.86
CA VAL A 184 4.52 2.76 20.05
C VAL A 184 3.45 3.51 20.86
N PRO A 185 3.48 4.85 20.90
CA PRO A 185 2.48 5.65 21.61
C PRO A 185 1.13 5.65 20.89
N LEU A 186 0.03 5.80 21.64
CA LEU A 186 -1.32 5.84 21.04
C LEU A 186 -1.54 7.05 20.11
N SER A 187 -0.75 8.12 20.27
CA SER A 187 -0.73 9.26 19.35
C SER A 187 -0.41 8.83 17.92
N ASN A 188 0.43 7.81 17.72
CA ASN A 188 0.79 7.31 16.39
C ASN A 188 -0.45 6.87 15.61
N TYR A 189 -1.30 6.04 16.22
CA TYR A 189 -2.54 5.57 15.60
C TYR A 189 -3.55 6.70 15.37
N GLY A 190 -3.59 7.70 16.24
CA GLY A 190 -4.36 8.93 16.02
C GLY A 190 -3.84 9.72 14.82
N GLY A 191 -2.52 9.84 14.69
CA GLY A 191 -1.86 10.46 13.55
C GLY A 191 -2.12 9.72 12.25
N TRP A 192 -2.01 8.38 12.26
CA TRP A 192 -2.34 7.53 11.12
C TRP A 192 -3.81 7.59 10.73
N LEU A 193 -4.73 7.80 11.68
CA LEU A 193 -6.11 8.06 11.35
C LEU A 193 -6.25 9.38 10.59
N ILE A 194 -5.63 10.46 11.07
CA ILE A 194 -5.69 11.78 10.41
C ILE A 194 -5.04 11.72 9.03
N SER A 195 -3.80 11.23 8.94
CA SER A 195 -3.05 11.17 7.68
C SER A 195 -3.70 10.19 6.70
N GLY A 196 -4.17 9.03 7.19
CA GLY A 196 -4.88 8.04 6.39
C GLY A 196 -6.22 8.52 5.85
N LEU A 197 -6.99 9.31 6.62
CA LEU A 197 -8.21 9.96 6.13
C LEU A 197 -7.89 10.96 5.01
N ILE A 198 -6.87 11.80 5.17
CA ILE A 198 -6.48 12.79 4.16
C ILE A 198 -5.97 12.08 2.89
N ALA A 199 -5.08 11.10 3.02
CA ALA A 199 -4.55 10.35 1.89
C ALA A 199 -5.66 9.59 1.14
N SER A 200 -6.58 8.96 1.87
CA SER A 200 -7.74 8.29 1.28
C SER A 200 -8.69 9.28 0.59
N ALA A 201 -8.87 10.47 1.15
CA ALA A 201 -9.64 11.55 0.53
C ALA A 201 -8.99 12.05 -0.77
N LEU A 202 -7.66 12.23 -0.80
CA LEU A 202 -6.93 12.63 -2.00
C LEU A 202 -7.13 11.62 -3.14
N VAL A 203 -6.92 10.33 -2.88
CA VAL A 203 -7.12 9.28 -3.89
C VAL A 203 -8.58 9.23 -4.34
N THR A 204 -9.52 9.31 -3.41
CA THR A 204 -10.96 9.26 -3.71
C THR A 204 -11.43 10.45 -4.54
N TRP A 205 -10.95 11.65 -4.22
CA TRP A 205 -11.28 12.88 -4.93
C TRP A 205 -10.69 12.91 -6.34
N ILE A 206 -9.41 12.55 -6.50
CA ILE A 206 -8.73 12.51 -7.81
C ILE A 206 -9.32 11.41 -8.70
N GLY A 207 -9.64 10.25 -8.12
CA GLY A 207 -10.29 9.14 -8.82
C GLY A 207 -11.71 9.49 -9.30
N GLY A 208 -12.46 10.23 -8.48
CA GLY A 208 -13.80 10.70 -8.81
C GLY A 208 -14.73 9.55 -9.22
N ARG A 209 -15.31 9.63 -10.43
CA ARG A 209 -16.18 8.56 -10.99
C ARG A 209 -15.42 7.32 -11.48
N ARG A 210 -14.08 7.36 -11.53
CA ARG A 210 -13.23 6.23 -11.96
C ARG A 210 -12.78 5.36 -10.78
N LEU A 211 -13.07 5.78 -9.54
CA LEU A 211 -12.92 4.97 -8.35
C LEU A 211 -14.23 4.20 -8.13
#